data_AF-A0A960BMP4-F1
#
_entry.id   AF-A0A960BMP4-F1
#
_cell.length_a   1.000
_cell.length_b   1.000
_cell.length_c   1.000
_cell.angle_alpha   90.00
_cell.angle_beta   90.00
_cell.angle_gamma   90.00
#
_symmetry.space_group_name_H-M   'P 1'
#
loop_
_entity.id
_entity.type
_entity.pdbx_description
1 polymer ?
#
loop_
_entity_poly.entity_id
_entity_poly.type
_entity_poly.pdbx_seq_one_letter_code
_entity_poly.pdbx_strand_id
1 'polypeptide(L)'
;MRVWLIGALLMLLVAAVVRPLLFPRPASLGGNRFPWITMTILLVAVLVLGWFEWRWRQVQYEAADAVRTLTGRADAEVECQRSGAQLVFLGDESGRVEWVQGDERNTGNVAWLDHETCAELAAWLRSDRSSPTIEQVTAVHVLTHEAIHVSGHRNEAMTECVAMAFDARLAELLGATAEQAAVLAQRYAEQVYPRMPSSYRGDCAALLRSIGLTAPAGQAWPG
;
A
#
# COMPACT_ATOMS: atom_id res chain seq x y z
N MET A 1 -16.99 2.42 12.34
CA MET A 1 -17.64 1.98 13.60
C MET A 1 -16.93 0.81 14.32
N ARG A 2 -15.60 0.65 14.21
CA ARG A 2 -14.88 -0.54 14.74
C ARG A 2 -13.66 -0.26 15.65
N VAL A 3 -13.16 0.97 15.69
CA VAL A 3 -11.98 1.34 16.51
C VAL A 3 -12.28 1.36 18.01
N TRP A 4 -13.47 1.84 18.40
CA TRP A 4 -13.89 1.91 19.81
C TRP A 4 -14.04 0.54 20.49
N LEU A 5 -14.44 -0.48 19.73
CA LEU A 5 -14.53 -1.86 20.24
C LEU A 5 -13.14 -2.44 20.54
N ILE A 6 -12.16 -2.19 19.68
CA ILE A 6 -10.77 -2.63 19.88
C ILE A 6 -10.15 -1.89 21.07
N GLY A 7 -10.38 -0.57 21.18
CA GLY A 7 -9.94 0.23 22.32
C GLY A 7 -10.56 -0.22 23.66
N ALA A 8 -11.86 -0.53 23.67
CA ALA A 8 -12.54 -1.06 24.85
C ALA A 8 -12.02 -2.44 25.25
N LEU A 9 -11.76 -3.33 24.27
CA LEU A 9 -11.19 -4.64 24.53
C LEU A 9 -9.78 -4.52 25.11
N LEU A 10 -8.93 -3.65 24.55
CA LEU A 10 -7.57 -3.41 25.05
C LEU A 10 -7.59 -2.84 26.48
N MET A 11 -8.48 -1.89 26.79
CA MET A 11 -8.60 -1.36 28.16
C MET A 11 -9.07 -2.42 29.16
N LEU A 12 -10.00 -3.30 28.77
CA LEU A 12 -10.44 -4.42 29.61
C LEU A 12 -9.30 -5.44 29.82
N LEU A 13 -8.48 -5.70 28.80
CA LEU A 13 -7.32 -6.57 28.90
C LEU A 13 -6.25 -5.98 29.82
N VAL A 14 -5.95 -4.68 29.69
CA VAL A 14 -5.02 -3.97 30.60
C VAL A 14 -5.53 -3.99 32.04
N ALA A 15 -6.81 -3.71 32.26
CA ALA A 15 -7.41 -3.77 33.60
C ALA A 15 -7.35 -5.17 34.21
N ALA A 16 -7.54 -6.23 33.42
CA ALA A 16 -7.45 -7.61 33.86
C ALA A 16 -6.02 -8.05 34.24
N VAL A 17 -4.99 -7.43 33.63
CA VAL A 17 -3.57 -7.66 33.95
C VAL A 17 -3.12 -6.83 35.15
N VAL A 18 -3.50 -5.56 35.21
CA VAL A 18 -3.04 -4.60 36.22
C VAL A 18 -3.71 -4.85 37.58
N ARG A 19 -4.99 -5.22 37.60
CA ARG A 19 -5.73 -5.46 38.85
C ARG A 19 -5.10 -6.54 39.76
N PRO A 20 -4.68 -7.72 39.28
CA PRO A 20 -4.00 -8.71 40.12
C PRO A 20 -2.57 -8.32 40.52
N LEU A 21 -1.90 -7.40 39.78
CA LEU A 21 -0.59 -6.85 40.14
C LEU A 21 -0.69 -5.79 41.24
N LEU A 22 -1.69 -4.91 41.16
CA LEU A 22 -1.91 -3.85 42.16
C LEU A 22 -2.59 -4.34 43.43
N PHE A 23 -3.38 -5.41 43.36
CA PHE A 23 -4.11 -5.98 44.49
C PHE A 23 -3.80 -7.48 44.65
N PRO A 24 -2.57 -7.84 45.05
CA PRO A 24 -2.23 -9.22 45.33
C PRO A 24 -3.11 -9.76 46.47
N ARG A 25 -3.71 -10.94 46.26
CA ARG A 25 -4.53 -11.57 47.30
C ARG A 25 -3.63 -12.02 48.47
N PRO A 26 -4.11 -11.89 49.74
CA PRO A 26 -3.35 -12.36 50.89
C PRO A 26 -3.10 -13.87 50.79
N ALA A 27 -1.86 -14.28 51.12
CA ALA A 27 -1.34 -15.64 50.94
C ALA A 27 -2.06 -16.74 51.77
N SER A 28 -3.05 -16.38 52.58
CA SER A 28 -3.78 -17.29 53.48
C SER A 28 -4.89 -18.11 52.80
N LEU A 29 -5.21 -17.84 51.53
CA LEU A 29 -6.17 -18.62 50.74
C LEU A 29 -5.44 -19.45 49.69
N GLY A 30 -5.10 -20.67 50.07
CA GLY A 30 -4.25 -21.60 49.33
C GLY A 30 -4.70 -21.92 47.90
N GLY A 31 -3.69 -22.30 47.11
CA GLY A 31 -3.82 -22.87 45.77
C GLY A 31 -3.07 -22.05 44.73
N ASN A 32 -1.91 -22.53 44.31
CA ASN A 32 -1.12 -22.00 43.21
C ASN A 32 -1.90 -22.17 41.89
N ARG A 33 -2.93 -21.34 41.67
CA ARG A 33 -3.62 -21.27 40.38
C ARG A 33 -2.68 -20.50 39.46
N PHE A 34 -1.86 -21.26 38.72
CA PHE A 34 -1.03 -20.77 37.62
C PHE A 34 -1.81 -19.70 36.82
N PRO A 35 -1.19 -18.58 36.43
CA PRO A 35 -1.88 -17.39 35.90
C PRO A 35 -2.38 -17.59 34.46
N TRP A 36 -3.10 -18.70 34.20
CA TRP A 36 -3.64 -19.10 32.91
C TRP A 36 -4.46 -17.99 32.25
N ILE A 37 -5.24 -17.23 33.02
CA ILE A 37 -6.06 -16.14 32.47
C ILE A 37 -5.16 -15.03 31.87
N THR A 38 -4.16 -14.57 32.62
CA THR A 38 -3.20 -13.56 32.16
C THR A 38 -2.40 -14.07 30.97
N MET A 39 -1.94 -15.31 31.02
CA MET A 39 -1.18 -15.93 29.92
C MET A 39 -2.03 -16.08 28.65
N THR A 40 -3.29 -16.51 28.78
CA THR A 40 -4.25 -16.61 27.67
C THR A 40 -4.52 -15.24 27.06
N ILE A 41 -4.71 -14.20 27.87
CA ILE A 41 -4.90 -12.82 27.40
C ILE A 41 -3.69 -12.34 26.58
N LEU A 42 -2.48 -12.51 27.11
CA LEU A 42 -1.26 -12.12 26.41
C LEU A 42 -1.06 -12.91 25.12
N LEU A 43 -1.33 -14.21 25.14
CA LEU A 43 -1.26 -15.06 23.95
C LEU A 43 -2.23 -14.60 22.87
N VAL A 44 -3.50 -14.34 23.23
CA VAL A 44 -4.50 -13.81 22.29
C VAL A 44 -4.07 -12.46 21.73
N ALA A 45 -3.55 -11.56 22.57
CA ALA A 45 -3.06 -10.26 22.12
C ALA A 45 -1.90 -10.38 21.11
N VAL A 46 -0.92 -11.24 21.39
CA VAL A 46 0.21 -11.50 20.47
C VAL A 46 -0.28 -12.09 19.15
N LEU A 47 -1.21 -13.04 19.18
CA LEU A 47 -1.78 -13.65 17.98
C LEU A 47 -2.55 -12.63 17.13
N VAL A 48 -3.35 -11.76 17.76
CA VAL A 48 -4.10 -10.72 17.05
C VAL A 48 -3.16 -9.69 16.43
N LEU A 49 -2.19 -9.16 17.19
CA LEU A 49 -1.22 -8.19 16.68
C LEU A 49 -0.35 -8.81 15.58
N GLY A 50 0.12 -10.03 15.80
CA GLY A 50 0.90 -10.78 14.81
C GLY A 50 0.12 -11.04 13.51
N TRP A 51 -1.19 -11.32 13.60
CA TRP A 51 -2.05 -11.46 12.43
C TRP A 51 -2.16 -10.17 11.62
N PHE A 52 -2.37 -9.02 12.27
CA PHE A 52 -2.42 -7.73 11.59
C PHE A 52 -1.09 -7.39 10.90
N GLU A 53 0.03 -7.62 11.58
CA GLU A 53 1.37 -7.42 11.02
C GLU A 53 1.66 -8.34 9.83
N TRP A 54 1.35 -9.63 9.98
CA TRP A 54 1.51 -10.59 8.91
C TRP A 54 0.72 -10.18 7.67
N ARG A 55 -0.54 -9.79 7.86
CA ARG A 55 -1.42 -9.33 6.77
C ARG A 55 -0.93 -8.04 6.11
N TRP A 56 -0.38 -7.09 6.88
CA TRP A 56 0.21 -5.87 6.32
C TRP A 56 1.47 -6.17 5.49
N ARG A 57 2.27 -7.16 5.91
CA ARG A 57 3.42 -7.65 5.14
C ARG A 57 3.01 -8.40 3.87
N GLN A 58 1.93 -9.18 3.90
CA GLN A 58 1.44 -9.86 2.71
C GLN A 58 1.12 -8.87 1.58
N VAL A 59 0.50 -7.73 1.90
CA VAL A 59 0.22 -6.66 0.92
C VAL A 59 1.52 -6.13 0.29
N GLN A 60 2.55 -5.87 1.10
CA GLN A 60 3.85 -5.44 0.59
C GLN A 60 4.51 -6.50 -0.29
N TYR A 61 4.41 -7.79 0.07
CA TYR A 61 4.95 -8.87 -0.75
C TYR A 61 4.24 -9.01 -2.09
N GLU A 62 2.90 -8.98 -2.11
CA GLU A 62 2.13 -9.04 -3.36
C GLU A 62 2.40 -7.82 -4.25
N ALA A 63 2.47 -6.62 -3.66
CA ALA A 63 2.83 -5.41 -4.37
C ALA A 63 4.25 -5.47 -4.94
N ALA A 64 5.24 -5.89 -4.14
CA ALA A 64 6.62 -6.02 -4.58
C ALA A 64 6.78 -7.07 -5.69
N ASP A 65 6.07 -8.19 -5.62
CA ASP A 65 6.10 -9.21 -6.67
C ASP A 65 5.55 -8.67 -8.01
N ALA A 66 4.44 -7.93 -7.95
CA ALA A 66 3.89 -7.24 -9.13
C ALA A 66 4.87 -6.20 -9.69
N VAL A 67 5.50 -5.37 -8.84
CA VAL A 67 6.50 -4.38 -9.25
C VAL A 67 7.73 -5.03 -9.88
N ARG A 68 8.27 -6.10 -9.29
CA ARG A 68 9.40 -6.86 -9.83
C ARG A 68 9.08 -7.41 -11.21
N THR A 69 7.89 -7.97 -11.36
CA THR A 69 7.42 -8.53 -12.64
C THR A 69 7.21 -7.44 -13.69
N LEU A 70 6.66 -6.29 -13.30
CA LEU A 70 6.40 -5.16 -14.20
C LEU A 70 7.71 -4.52 -14.68
N THR A 71 8.65 -4.28 -13.77
CA THR A 71 9.88 -3.52 -14.02
C THR A 71 11.05 -4.39 -14.48
N GLY A 72 10.98 -5.71 -14.26
CA GLY A 72 12.11 -6.63 -14.45
C GLY A 72 13.21 -6.51 -13.39
N ARG A 73 13.03 -5.68 -12.36
CA ARG A 73 14.00 -5.47 -11.28
C ARG A 73 13.75 -6.45 -10.14
N ALA A 74 14.57 -7.49 -10.04
CA ALA A 74 14.44 -8.52 -8.99
C ALA A 74 14.68 -7.99 -7.56
N ASP A 75 15.40 -6.87 -7.43
CA ASP A 75 15.70 -6.19 -6.18
C ASP A 75 14.62 -5.18 -5.75
N ALA A 76 13.56 -4.98 -6.55
CA ALA A 76 12.51 -4.02 -6.22
C ALA A 76 11.75 -4.43 -4.95
N GLU A 77 11.46 -3.47 -4.08
CA GLU A 77 10.73 -3.65 -2.84
C GLU A 77 9.62 -2.59 -2.74
N VAL A 78 8.57 -2.90 -1.99
CA VAL A 78 7.47 -1.98 -1.69
C VAL A 78 7.35 -1.89 -0.18
N GLU A 79 7.46 -0.68 0.35
CA GLU A 79 7.36 -0.43 1.79
C GLU A 79 6.14 0.43 2.10
N CYS A 80 5.27 -0.09 2.97
CA CYS A 80 4.07 0.61 3.40
C CYS A 80 4.32 1.34 4.73
N GLN A 81 4.04 2.65 4.75
CA GLN A 81 4.07 3.42 5.99
C GLN A 81 3.07 2.87 7.02
N ARG A 82 3.47 2.87 8.29
CA ARG A 82 2.60 2.52 9.41
C ARG A 82 1.78 3.73 9.85
N SER A 83 0.56 3.49 10.36
CA SER A 83 -0.35 4.55 10.81
C SER A 83 0.21 5.51 11.86
N GLY A 84 1.18 5.08 12.68
CA GLY A 84 1.87 5.94 13.65
C GLY A 84 2.97 6.83 13.05
N ALA A 85 3.43 6.54 11.84
CA ALA A 85 4.45 7.33 11.15
C ALA A 85 3.87 8.62 10.55
N GLN A 86 2.58 8.64 10.18
CA GLN A 86 1.92 9.84 9.63
C GLN A 86 1.81 11.02 10.61
N LEU A 87 1.99 10.80 11.92
CA LEU A 87 2.08 11.89 12.89
C LEU A 87 3.44 12.60 12.89
N VAL A 88 4.45 12.02 12.22
CA VAL A 88 5.83 12.53 12.15
C VAL A 88 6.22 12.90 10.70
N PHE A 89 5.51 12.39 9.70
CA PHE A 89 5.71 12.70 8.30
C PHE A 89 4.74 13.80 7.82
N LEU A 90 5.30 14.93 7.37
CA LEU A 90 4.61 16.11 6.82
C LEU A 90 4.74 16.18 5.28
N GLY A 91 4.77 15.02 4.61
CA GLY A 91 4.83 14.96 3.14
C GLY A 91 3.43 14.74 2.56
N ASP A 92 3.05 15.54 1.55
CA ASP A 92 1.79 15.43 0.79
C ASP A 92 1.87 14.37 -0.34
N GLU A 93 2.92 13.55 -0.35
CA GLU A 93 3.19 12.56 -1.40
C GLU A 93 2.62 11.18 -1.00
N SER A 94 1.75 10.62 -1.84
CA SER A 94 1.15 9.29 -1.63
C SER A 94 2.13 8.11 -1.84
N GLY A 95 3.24 8.38 -2.51
CA GLY A 95 4.37 7.49 -2.68
C GLY A 95 5.67 8.24 -2.98
N ARG A 96 6.82 7.57 -2.81
CA ARG A 96 8.15 8.10 -3.20
C ARG A 96 9.17 7.00 -3.41
N VAL A 97 10.17 7.29 -4.25
CA VAL A 97 11.41 6.50 -4.36
C VAL A 97 12.59 7.36 -3.93
N GLU A 98 13.41 6.87 -3.01
CA GLU A 98 14.63 7.58 -2.59
C GLU A 98 15.71 7.48 -3.67
N TRP A 99 16.31 8.61 -4.04
CA TRP A 99 17.38 8.64 -5.03
C TRP A 99 18.75 8.41 -4.36
N VAL A 100 19.55 7.49 -4.87
CA VAL A 100 20.91 7.27 -4.39
C VAL A 100 21.77 8.46 -4.82
N GLN A 101 22.26 9.25 -3.86
CA GLN A 101 23.17 10.37 -4.17
C GLN A 101 24.45 9.86 -4.85
N GLY A 102 24.79 10.46 -5.99
CA GLY A 102 26.02 10.14 -6.73
C GLY A 102 25.85 9.15 -7.88
N ASP A 103 24.66 8.58 -8.08
CA ASP A 103 24.36 7.73 -9.23
C ASP A 103 23.08 8.18 -9.94
N GLU A 104 23.23 8.93 -11.03
CA GLU A 104 22.10 9.40 -11.85
C GLU A 104 21.33 8.26 -12.53
N ARG A 105 21.90 7.05 -12.58
CA ARG A 105 21.25 5.87 -13.18
C ARG A 105 20.61 4.94 -12.17
N ASN A 106 20.85 5.14 -10.88
CA ASN A 106 20.35 4.24 -9.85
C ASN A 106 19.32 4.96 -8.97
N THR A 107 18.06 4.72 -9.32
CA THR A 107 16.93 5.04 -8.47
C THR A 107 16.88 4.02 -7.34
N GLY A 108 16.43 4.42 -6.15
CA GLY A 108 16.26 3.47 -5.05
C GLY A 108 15.41 2.29 -5.49
N ASN A 109 15.70 1.11 -4.96
CA ASN A 109 14.95 -0.09 -5.26
C ASN A 109 13.65 -0.20 -4.45
N VAL A 110 13.34 0.77 -3.59
CA VAL A 110 12.19 0.75 -2.69
C VAL A 110 11.16 1.80 -3.11
N ALA A 111 9.94 1.33 -3.44
CA ALA A 111 8.76 2.15 -3.59
C ALA A 111 8.09 2.33 -2.22
N TRP A 112 8.19 3.52 -1.65
CA TRP A 112 7.52 3.86 -0.40
C TRP A 112 6.10 4.30 -0.70
N LEU A 113 5.12 3.74 0.01
CA LEU A 113 3.73 4.11 -0.11
C LEU A 113 3.20 4.59 1.24
N ASP A 114 2.34 5.60 1.23
CA ASP A 114 1.70 6.07 2.45
C ASP A 114 0.73 5.02 3.03
N HIS A 115 0.26 5.27 4.26
CA HIS A 115 -0.62 4.33 4.95
C HIS A 115 -1.97 4.15 4.24
N GLU A 116 -2.53 5.22 3.68
CA GLU A 116 -3.86 5.21 3.06
C GLU A 116 -3.83 4.45 1.73
N THR A 117 -2.84 4.72 0.89
CA THR A 117 -2.55 4.00 -0.35
C THR A 117 -2.38 2.51 -0.08
N CYS A 118 -1.60 2.13 0.93
CA CYS A 118 -1.47 0.73 1.29
C CYS A 118 -2.76 0.11 1.85
N ALA A 119 -3.56 0.87 2.59
CA ALA A 119 -4.84 0.40 3.09
C ALA A 119 -5.83 0.13 1.95
N GLU A 120 -5.86 1.01 0.94
CA GLU A 120 -6.71 0.88 -0.25
C GLU A 120 -6.21 -0.21 -1.19
N LEU A 121 -4.89 -0.35 -1.38
CA LEU A 121 -4.31 -1.48 -2.10
C LEU A 121 -4.66 -2.82 -1.41
N ALA A 122 -4.57 -2.86 -0.09
CA ALA A 122 -4.97 -4.03 0.68
C ALA A 122 -6.48 -4.31 0.53
N ALA A 123 -7.32 -3.28 0.43
CA ALA A 123 -8.75 -3.42 0.20
C ALA A 123 -9.04 -3.95 -1.22
N TRP A 124 -8.36 -3.41 -2.23
CA TRP A 124 -8.40 -3.87 -3.62
C TRP A 124 -8.04 -5.35 -3.74
N LEU A 125 -6.91 -5.76 -3.17
CA LEU A 125 -6.41 -7.16 -3.25
C LEU A 125 -7.42 -8.19 -2.70
N ARG A 126 -8.27 -7.79 -1.75
CA ARG A 126 -9.27 -8.65 -1.12
C ARG A 126 -10.67 -8.55 -1.72
N SER A 127 -10.88 -7.57 -2.58
CA SER A 127 -12.14 -7.37 -3.28
C SER A 127 -12.27 -8.34 -4.45
N ASP A 128 -13.45 -8.39 -5.06
CA ASP A 128 -13.63 -9.07 -6.34
C ASP A 128 -13.16 -8.26 -7.55
N ARG A 129 -12.68 -7.02 -7.34
CA ARG A 129 -12.15 -6.08 -8.36
C ARG A 129 -13.18 -5.64 -9.42
N SER A 130 -14.46 -5.97 -9.24
CA SER A 130 -15.53 -5.69 -10.21
C SER A 130 -16.00 -4.23 -10.19
N SER A 131 -15.90 -3.57 -9.04
CA SER A 131 -16.34 -2.18 -8.86
C SER A 131 -15.43 -1.44 -7.86
N PRO A 132 -14.18 -1.11 -8.24
CA PRO A 132 -13.29 -0.38 -7.36
C PRO A 132 -13.83 1.00 -6.99
N THR A 133 -13.51 1.45 -5.78
CA THR A 133 -13.65 2.87 -5.43
C THR A 133 -12.58 3.72 -6.15
N ILE A 134 -12.74 5.04 -6.18
CA ILE A 134 -11.72 5.90 -6.81
C ILE A 134 -10.40 5.87 -6.02
N GLU A 135 -10.47 5.67 -4.72
CA GLU A 135 -9.31 5.53 -3.84
C GLU A 135 -8.56 4.23 -4.16
N GLN A 136 -9.25 3.13 -4.47
CA GLN A 136 -8.63 1.88 -4.91
C GLN A 136 -8.01 2.01 -6.31
N VAL A 137 -8.70 2.68 -7.25
CA VAL A 137 -8.14 2.99 -8.58
C VAL A 137 -6.85 3.81 -8.41
N THR A 138 -6.89 4.83 -7.57
CA THR A 138 -5.74 5.72 -7.30
C THR A 138 -4.61 4.94 -6.63
N ALA A 139 -4.89 4.07 -5.65
CA ALA A 139 -3.86 3.31 -4.96
C ALA A 139 -3.12 2.33 -5.88
N VAL A 140 -3.83 1.67 -6.80
CA VAL A 140 -3.20 0.84 -7.83
C VAL A 140 -2.34 1.71 -8.76
N HIS A 141 -2.86 2.87 -9.18
CA HIS A 141 -2.09 3.79 -10.02
C HIS A 141 -0.83 4.31 -9.33
N VAL A 142 -0.89 4.73 -8.06
CA VAL A 142 0.27 5.19 -7.29
C VAL A 142 1.33 4.08 -7.22
N LEU A 143 0.93 2.81 -6.99
CA LEU A 143 1.87 1.71 -7.06
C LEU A 143 2.51 1.57 -8.46
N THR A 144 1.74 1.75 -9.54
CA THR A 144 2.30 1.78 -10.90
C THR A 144 3.29 2.93 -11.07
N HIS A 145 2.93 4.13 -10.62
CA HIS A 145 3.75 5.33 -10.69
C HIS A 145 5.11 5.12 -10.00
N GLU A 146 5.09 4.64 -8.75
CA GLU A 146 6.32 4.34 -8.02
C GLU A 146 7.14 3.20 -8.67
N ALA A 147 6.47 2.20 -9.27
CA ALA A 147 7.16 1.15 -10.02
C ALA A 147 7.94 1.73 -11.21
N ILE A 148 7.40 2.73 -11.91
CA ILE A 148 8.08 3.40 -13.01
C ILE A 148 9.26 4.27 -12.50
N HIS A 149 9.15 4.85 -11.31
CA HIS A 149 10.31 5.47 -10.65
C HIS A 149 11.41 4.45 -10.31
N VAL A 150 11.04 3.28 -9.79
CA VAL A 150 11.98 2.17 -9.51
C VAL A 150 12.68 1.68 -10.79
N SER A 151 12.03 1.75 -11.96
CA SER A 151 12.65 1.39 -13.24
C SER A 151 13.62 2.44 -13.80
N GLY A 152 13.68 3.64 -13.22
CA GLY A 152 14.70 4.65 -13.54
C GLY A 152 14.16 6.00 -14.03
N HIS A 153 12.85 6.15 -14.25
CA HIS A 153 12.28 7.39 -14.75
C HIS A 153 12.12 8.41 -13.61
N ARG A 154 12.59 9.65 -13.82
CA ARG A 154 12.58 10.72 -12.79
C ARG A 154 11.68 11.90 -13.12
N ASN A 155 11.16 11.95 -14.35
CA ASN A 155 10.31 13.05 -14.77
C ASN A 155 8.87 12.68 -14.43
N GLU A 156 8.21 13.45 -13.55
CA GLU A 156 6.85 13.21 -13.08
C GLU A 156 5.85 13.02 -14.23
N ALA A 157 5.82 13.94 -15.21
CA ALA A 157 4.91 13.85 -16.34
C ALA A 157 5.16 12.61 -17.23
N MET A 158 6.42 12.25 -17.47
CA MET A 158 6.77 11.00 -18.16
C MET A 158 6.34 9.79 -17.35
N THR A 159 6.64 9.79 -16.05
CA THR A 159 6.34 8.68 -15.13
C THR A 159 4.85 8.46 -15.06
N GLU A 160 4.07 9.53 -14.93
CA GLU A 160 2.61 9.51 -14.94
C GLU A 160 2.06 8.89 -16.23
N CYS A 161 2.51 9.35 -17.40
CA CYS A 161 2.05 8.83 -18.69
C CYS A 161 2.45 7.36 -18.92
N VAL A 162 3.62 6.95 -18.44
CA VAL A 162 4.06 5.55 -18.50
C VAL A 162 3.25 4.71 -17.52
N ALA A 163 3.04 5.17 -16.29
CA ALA A 163 2.27 4.47 -15.28
C ALA A 163 0.84 4.23 -15.76
N MET A 164 0.21 5.27 -16.28
CA MET A 164 -1.05 5.21 -17.03
C MET A 164 -1.06 4.06 -18.07
N ALA A 165 -0.05 3.97 -18.93
CA ALA A 165 0.05 2.93 -19.95
C ALA A 165 0.23 1.50 -19.37
N PHE A 166 0.71 1.39 -18.13
CA PHE A 166 0.95 0.12 -17.44
C PHE A 166 -0.09 -0.21 -16.35
N ASP A 167 -1.05 0.67 -16.05
CA ASP A 167 -2.04 0.46 -14.97
C ASP A 167 -2.83 -0.82 -15.15
N ALA A 168 -3.30 -1.09 -16.38
CA ALA A 168 -4.01 -2.32 -16.67
C ALA A 168 -3.11 -3.55 -16.44
N ARG A 169 -1.83 -3.46 -16.87
CA ARG A 169 -0.89 -4.55 -16.69
C ARG A 169 -0.58 -4.81 -15.22
N LEU A 170 -0.36 -3.77 -14.42
CA LEU A 170 -0.13 -3.94 -12.99
C LEU A 170 -1.38 -4.48 -12.29
N ALA A 171 -2.58 -4.00 -12.65
CA ALA A 171 -3.83 -4.53 -12.10
C ALA A 171 -4.00 -6.03 -12.36
N GLU A 172 -3.64 -6.51 -13.56
CA GLU A 172 -3.61 -7.96 -13.86
C GLU A 172 -2.61 -8.72 -13.00
N LEU A 173 -1.40 -8.17 -12.79
CA LEU A 173 -0.39 -8.76 -11.90
C LEU A 173 -0.88 -8.84 -10.44
N LEU A 174 -1.74 -7.92 -10.02
CA LEU A 174 -2.43 -7.92 -8.73
C LEU A 174 -3.72 -8.80 -8.73
N GLY A 175 -3.92 -9.60 -9.77
CA GLY A 175 -4.98 -10.60 -9.86
C GLY A 175 -6.30 -10.13 -10.48
N ALA A 176 -6.35 -8.98 -11.14
CA ALA A 176 -7.52 -8.57 -11.92
C ALA A 176 -7.62 -9.36 -13.23
N THR A 177 -8.84 -9.52 -13.76
CA THR A 177 -9.01 -9.93 -15.16
C THR A 177 -8.66 -8.78 -16.11
N ALA A 178 -8.39 -9.08 -17.38
CA ALA A 178 -8.11 -8.06 -18.39
C ALA A 178 -9.23 -7.01 -18.52
N GLU A 179 -10.50 -7.42 -18.36
CA GLU A 179 -11.64 -6.49 -18.38
C GLU A 179 -11.64 -5.56 -17.17
N GLN A 180 -11.43 -6.11 -15.96
CA GLN A 180 -11.36 -5.31 -14.73
C GLN A 180 -10.19 -4.32 -14.76
N ALA A 181 -9.04 -4.79 -15.26
CA ALA A 181 -7.83 -3.99 -15.43
C ALA A 181 -8.04 -2.83 -16.42
N ALA A 182 -8.69 -3.08 -17.56
CA ALA A 182 -9.03 -2.04 -18.53
C ALA A 182 -9.98 -0.99 -17.93
N VAL A 183 -11.00 -1.43 -17.19
CA VAL A 183 -11.93 -0.53 -16.49
C VAL A 183 -11.20 0.33 -15.45
N LEU A 184 -10.29 -0.27 -14.65
CA LEU A 184 -9.49 0.48 -13.67
C LEU A 184 -8.67 1.57 -14.37
N ALA A 185 -7.92 1.21 -15.41
CA ALA A 185 -7.05 2.14 -16.12
C ALA A 185 -7.85 3.26 -16.82
N GLN A 186 -9.01 2.94 -17.40
CA GLN A 186 -9.91 3.93 -17.98
C GLN A 186 -10.44 4.90 -16.91
N ARG A 187 -10.87 4.40 -15.74
CA ARG A 187 -11.40 5.24 -14.67
C ARG A 187 -10.35 6.21 -14.14
N TYR A 188 -9.09 5.77 -14.01
CA TYR A 188 -8.00 6.67 -13.62
C TYR A 188 -7.83 7.80 -14.64
N ALA A 189 -7.71 7.44 -15.93
CA ALA A 189 -7.50 8.38 -17.02
C ALA A 189 -8.62 9.41 -17.17
N GLU A 190 -9.87 9.02 -16.93
CA GLU A 190 -11.03 9.90 -17.07
C GLU A 190 -11.33 10.75 -15.83
N GLN A 191 -11.09 10.21 -14.63
CA GLN A 191 -11.60 10.82 -13.40
C GLN A 191 -10.53 11.45 -12.52
N VAL A 192 -9.29 10.94 -12.57
CA VAL A 192 -8.19 11.38 -11.70
C VAL A 192 -7.21 12.24 -12.49
N TYR A 193 -6.63 11.71 -13.58
CA TYR A 193 -5.58 12.40 -14.35
C TYR A 193 -5.92 13.85 -14.78
N PRO A 194 -7.15 14.18 -15.25
CA PRO A 194 -7.46 15.55 -15.67
C PRO A 194 -7.38 16.59 -14.53
N ARG A 195 -7.41 16.13 -13.28
CA ARG A 195 -7.36 16.96 -12.07
C ARG A 195 -5.96 17.01 -11.45
N MET A 196 -5.00 16.26 -12.00
CA MET A 196 -3.63 16.23 -11.50
C MET A 196 -2.93 17.59 -11.71
N PRO A 197 -1.94 17.93 -10.85
CA PRO A 197 -1.14 19.14 -11.03
C PRO A 197 -0.48 19.19 -12.41
N SER A 198 -0.20 20.38 -12.93
CA SER A 198 0.39 20.53 -14.26
C SER A 198 1.79 19.91 -14.40
N SER A 199 2.50 19.66 -13.29
CA SER A 199 3.78 18.95 -13.29
C SER A 199 3.66 17.46 -13.64
N TYR A 200 2.48 16.86 -13.39
CA TYR A 200 2.16 15.46 -13.70
C TYR A 200 1.50 15.30 -15.06
N ARG A 201 0.98 16.39 -15.65
CA ARG A 201 0.29 16.36 -16.94
C ARG A 201 1.23 16.67 -18.08
N GLY A 202 1.12 15.94 -19.18
CA GLY A 202 1.86 16.17 -20.42
C GLY A 202 1.18 15.55 -21.64
N ASP A 203 1.76 15.78 -22.82
CA ASP A 203 1.37 15.06 -24.04
C ASP A 203 1.86 13.61 -23.94
N CYS A 204 1.03 12.74 -23.33
CA CYS A 204 1.39 11.35 -23.10
C CYS A 204 1.69 10.60 -24.40
N ALA A 205 1.05 10.96 -25.52
CA ALA A 205 1.32 10.33 -26.80
C ALA A 205 2.74 10.68 -27.28
N ALA A 206 3.18 11.92 -27.14
CA ALA A 206 4.54 12.33 -27.46
C ALA A 206 5.58 11.72 -26.50
N LEU A 207 5.28 11.73 -25.20
CA LEU A 207 6.17 11.20 -24.16
C LEU A 207 6.41 9.70 -24.35
N LEU A 208 5.36 8.89 -24.53
CA LEU A 208 5.50 7.46 -24.78
C LEU A 208 6.30 7.16 -26.06
N ARG A 209 6.04 7.89 -27.16
CA ARG A 209 6.80 7.75 -28.40
C ARG A 209 8.29 8.05 -28.21
N SER A 210 8.64 9.01 -27.35
CA SER A 210 10.05 9.38 -27.10
C SER A 210 10.89 8.27 -26.48
N ILE A 211 10.23 7.30 -25.82
CA ILE A 211 10.86 6.13 -25.20
C ILE A 211 10.53 4.82 -25.93
N GLY A 212 9.97 4.91 -27.14
CA GLY A 212 9.65 3.75 -27.98
C GLY A 212 8.44 2.94 -27.51
N LEU A 213 7.61 3.49 -26.62
CA LEU A 213 6.35 2.89 -26.20
C LEU A 213 5.20 3.46 -27.03
N THR A 214 4.18 2.62 -27.25
CA THR A 214 2.91 3.05 -27.83
C THR A 214 1.82 2.91 -26.77
N ALA A 215 0.85 3.80 -26.80
CA ALA A 215 -0.38 3.65 -26.02
C ALA A 215 -0.97 2.24 -26.25
N PRO A 216 -1.44 1.56 -25.20
CA PRO A 216 -2.18 0.30 -25.35
C PRO A 216 -3.34 0.48 -26.32
N ALA A 217 -3.58 -0.52 -27.18
CA ALA A 217 -4.64 -0.46 -28.17
C ALA A 217 -6.02 -0.28 -27.48
N GLY A 218 -6.76 0.76 -27.85
CA GLY A 218 -8.10 1.05 -27.31
C GLY A 218 -8.15 2.06 -26.16
N GLN A 219 -7.02 2.54 -25.64
CA GLN A 219 -7.00 3.66 -24.68
C GLN A 219 -6.82 5.00 -25.41
N ALA A 220 -7.87 5.82 -25.39
CA ALA A 220 -7.78 7.23 -25.77
C ALA A 220 -7.24 8.02 -24.56
N TRP A 221 -5.96 8.38 -24.61
CA TRP A 221 -5.38 9.29 -23.61
C TRP A 221 -5.87 10.71 -23.88
N PRO A 222 -6.21 11.49 -22.84
CA PRO A 222 -6.43 12.92 -23.01
C PRO A 222 -5.14 13.56 -23.54
N GLY A 223 -5.27 14.24 -24.68
CA GLY A 223 -4.20 15.06 -25.28
C GLY A 223 -4.12 16.44 -24.68
#